data_AF-A0A834I101-F1
#
_entry.id   AF-A0A834I101-F1
#
_cell.length_a   1.000
_cell.length_b   1.000
_cell.length_c   1.000
_cell.angle_alpha   90.00
_cell.angle_beta   90.00
_cell.angle_gamma   90.00
#
_symmetry.space_group_name_H-M   'P 1'
#
loop_
_entity.id
_entity.type
_entity.pdbx_description
1 polymer ?
#
loop_
_entity_poly.entity_id
_entity_poly.type
_entity_poly.pdbx_seq_one_letter_code
_entity_poly.pdbx_strand_id
1 'polypeptide(L)'
;MPNSTDSNGEVIVKRPNGIANGEMKDVFQPEIGSRYTYESLLETVHFLKLMVPFTPEVGIICGSGLGSLADCLTNPIVVSYDIIPHFPRSTVKGHAGALVFGYMSGVPTVCMKGRFHYYEGYPLWKCCMPIRIMKLLGVTHLFITNAAGGLNPDFKVGDIMFVRDHINLMGFAGNNPLQGPNDERFGPRFPPMNQAYNRDIIKLATKVAKEIGLGDNIHEGIYTCLGGPNFETVAELKMLKMLGADAVVSLLINALSNMKLPQNQVTKK
;
A
#
# COMPACT_ATOMS: atom_id res chain seq x y z
N MET A 1 -19.14 15.11 17.21
CA MET A 1 -20.31 14.24 17.53
C MET A 1 -19.79 12.99 18.20
N PRO A 2 -20.52 12.34 19.14
CA PRO A 2 -19.95 11.20 19.84
C PRO A 2 -19.80 10.04 18.85
N ASN A 3 -18.57 9.54 18.75
CA ASN A 3 -18.23 8.31 18.05
C ASN A 3 -19.16 7.19 18.54
N SER A 4 -19.83 6.49 17.62
CA SER A 4 -20.55 5.26 18.00
C SER A 4 -19.57 4.10 17.92
N THR A 5 -19.37 3.41 19.04
CA THR A 5 -18.68 2.12 19.11
C THR A 5 -19.60 1.03 18.60
N ASP A 6 -19.12 0.14 17.74
CA ASP A 6 -19.84 -1.09 17.43
C ASP A 6 -19.70 -2.15 18.54
N SER A 7 -20.30 -3.33 18.35
CA SER A 7 -20.27 -4.42 19.33
C SER A 7 -18.87 -4.97 19.64
N ASN A 8 -17.85 -4.56 18.88
CA ASN A 8 -16.45 -4.96 19.05
C ASN A 8 -15.59 -3.83 19.65
N GLY A 9 -16.19 -2.67 19.96
CA GLY A 9 -15.46 -1.52 20.50
C GLY A 9 -14.74 -0.67 19.45
N GLU A 10 -15.01 -0.87 18.16
CA GLU A 10 -14.41 -0.07 17.09
C GLU A 10 -15.05 1.32 17.01
N VAL A 11 -14.23 2.38 16.95
CA VAL A 11 -14.73 3.72 16.66
C VAL A 11 -14.97 3.84 15.15
N ILE A 12 -16.23 3.66 14.76
CA ILE A 12 -16.68 3.90 13.38
C ILE A 12 -17.00 5.38 13.25
N VAL A 13 -16.15 6.12 12.54
CA VAL A 13 -16.44 7.53 12.30
C VAL A 13 -17.42 7.65 11.13
N LYS A 14 -18.66 8.02 11.45
CA LYS A 14 -19.71 8.34 10.48
C LYS A 14 -19.51 9.76 9.93
N ARG A 15 -20.05 10.01 8.73
CA ARG A 15 -20.04 11.33 8.07
C ARG A 15 -20.49 12.44 9.05
N PRO A 16 -19.88 13.64 9.02
CA PRO A 16 -20.38 14.77 9.80
C PRO A 16 -21.83 15.09 9.39
N ASN A 17 -22.74 15.23 10.37
CA ASN A 17 -24.08 15.74 10.10
C ASN A 17 -23.98 17.23 9.74
N GLY A 18 -24.45 17.59 8.54
CA GLY A 18 -24.54 19.00 8.13
C GLY A 18 -24.34 19.30 6.64
N ILE A 19 -24.06 18.30 5.78
CA ILE A 19 -23.92 18.51 4.33
C ILE A 19 -25.05 17.78 3.62
N ALA A 20 -25.93 18.51 2.96
CA ALA A 20 -27.05 17.96 2.21
C ALA A 20 -26.57 17.01 1.11
N ASN A 21 -27.33 15.94 0.84
CA ASN A 21 -27.01 14.88 -0.13
C ASN A 21 -26.75 15.37 -1.59
N GLY A 22 -26.98 16.65 -1.88
CA GLY A 22 -26.81 17.27 -3.20
C GLY A 22 -25.60 18.21 -3.34
N GLU A 23 -25.06 18.80 -2.28
CA GLU A 23 -24.13 19.95 -2.41
C GLU A 23 -22.67 19.58 -2.69
N MET A 24 -22.30 18.30 -2.59
CA MET A 24 -20.96 17.81 -3.00
C MET A 24 -20.98 16.97 -4.29
N LYS A 25 -22.13 16.76 -4.93
CA LYS A 25 -22.18 15.97 -6.18
C LYS A 25 -21.57 16.71 -7.38
N ASP A 26 -21.52 18.04 -7.31
CA ASP A 26 -21.07 18.91 -8.40
C ASP A 26 -19.75 19.65 -8.13
N VAL A 27 -19.13 19.49 -6.95
CA VAL A 27 -17.88 20.21 -6.61
C VAL A 27 -16.62 19.35 -6.81
N PHE A 28 -16.75 18.02 -6.84
CA PHE A 28 -15.61 17.12 -6.97
C PHE A 28 -15.94 15.90 -7.82
N GLN A 29 -16.17 16.14 -9.12
CA GLN A 29 -15.91 15.10 -10.11
C GLN A 29 -14.53 15.39 -10.71
N PRO A 30 -13.46 14.69 -10.29
CA PRO A 30 -12.24 14.74 -11.07
C PRO A 30 -12.59 14.12 -12.43
N GLU A 31 -12.39 14.90 -13.50
CA GLU A 31 -12.47 14.39 -14.86
C GLU A 31 -11.72 13.06 -14.94
N ILE A 32 -12.35 12.08 -15.60
CA ILE A 32 -11.75 10.78 -15.89
C ILE A 32 -10.47 11.04 -16.70
N GLY A 33 -9.32 11.12 -16.03
CA GLY A 33 -8.03 11.47 -16.66
C GLY A 33 -7.15 12.45 -15.87
N SER A 34 -7.70 13.19 -14.90
CA SER A 34 -6.91 14.11 -14.08
C SER A 34 -6.08 13.35 -13.05
N ARG A 35 -4.76 13.54 -13.09
CA ARG A 35 -3.82 13.05 -12.06
C ARG A 35 -3.99 13.88 -10.79
N TYR A 36 -3.81 13.26 -9.61
CA TYR A 36 -3.78 14.03 -8.38
C TYR A 36 -2.58 15.00 -8.35
N THR A 37 -2.82 16.20 -7.82
CA THR A 37 -1.77 17.16 -7.48
C THR A 37 -1.30 16.94 -6.04
N TYR A 38 -0.15 17.51 -5.68
CA TYR A 38 0.30 17.50 -4.28
C TYR A 38 -0.74 18.12 -3.34
N GLU A 39 -1.37 19.21 -3.79
CA GLU A 39 -2.38 19.94 -3.05
C GLU A 39 -3.64 19.09 -2.80
N SER A 40 -4.11 18.36 -3.81
CA SER A 40 -5.22 17.41 -3.63
C SER A 40 -4.90 16.29 -2.62
N LEU A 41 -3.63 15.85 -2.55
CA LEU A 41 -3.21 14.89 -1.52
C LEU A 41 -3.15 15.53 -0.13
N LEU A 42 -2.77 16.81 -0.02
CA LEU A 42 -2.81 17.52 1.26
C LEU A 42 -4.23 17.68 1.79
N GLU A 43 -5.22 17.90 0.93
CA GLU A 43 -6.63 17.92 1.33
C GLU A 43 -7.04 16.59 1.97
N THR A 44 -6.67 15.46 1.35
CA THR A 44 -6.88 14.13 1.91
C THR A 44 -6.16 13.94 3.24
N VAL A 45 -4.90 14.38 3.34
CA VAL A 45 -4.09 14.26 4.56
C VAL A 45 -4.68 15.11 5.69
N HIS A 46 -5.15 16.33 5.39
CA HIS A 46 -5.79 17.20 6.37
C HIS A 46 -7.08 16.56 6.90
N PHE A 47 -7.93 16.06 6.00
CA PHE A 47 -9.13 15.32 6.36
C PHE A 47 -8.83 14.15 7.32
N LEU A 48 -7.80 13.35 7.04
CA LEU A 48 -7.41 12.23 7.89
C LEU A 48 -6.85 12.69 9.26
N LYS A 49 -6.07 13.77 9.29
CA LYS A 49 -5.52 14.33 10.55
C LYS A 49 -6.58 14.91 11.48
N LEU A 50 -7.74 15.31 10.97
CA LEU A 50 -8.87 15.71 11.82
C LEU A 50 -9.49 14.53 12.59
N MET A 51 -9.29 13.31 12.10
CA MET A 51 -9.94 12.10 12.58
C MET A 51 -8.98 11.23 13.42
N VAL A 52 -7.69 11.30 13.14
CA VAL A 52 -6.65 10.48 13.75
C VAL A 52 -5.77 11.36 14.66
N PRO A 53 -5.81 11.18 16.00
CA PRO A 53 -5.14 12.07 16.95
C PRO A 53 -3.64 11.78 17.12
N PHE A 54 -3.04 10.98 16.25
CA PHE A 54 -1.64 10.58 16.28
C PHE A 54 -1.05 10.48 14.88
N THR A 55 0.27 10.48 14.80
CA THR A 55 1.01 10.31 13.54
C THR A 55 1.44 8.86 13.38
N PRO A 56 0.99 8.13 12.34
CA PRO A 56 1.45 6.77 12.09
C PRO A 56 2.92 6.76 11.63
N GLU A 57 3.70 5.83 12.16
CA GLU A 57 5.09 5.59 11.76
C GLU A 57 5.17 4.47 10.71
N VAL A 58 4.30 3.47 10.85
CA VAL A 58 4.26 2.28 10.00
C VAL A 58 3.00 2.30 9.13
N GLY A 59 3.17 2.05 7.84
CA GLY A 59 2.10 1.75 6.90
C GLY A 59 2.10 0.26 6.56
N ILE A 60 0.92 -0.36 6.55
CA ILE A 60 0.75 -1.77 6.12
C ILE A 60 -0.30 -1.80 5.02
N ILE A 61 0.00 -2.47 3.90
CA ILE A 61 -0.99 -2.72 2.85
C ILE A 61 -1.37 -4.19 2.88
N CYS A 62 -2.61 -4.50 3.25
CA CYS A 62 -3.12 -5.85 3.51
C CYS A 62 -3.61 -6.55 2.23
N GLY A 63 -3.00 -7.67 1.87
CA GLY A 63 -3.24 -8.42 0.63
C GLY A 63 -4.58 -9.13 0.60
N SER A 64 -4.91 -9.76 -0.53
CA SER A 64 -6.01 -10.72 -0.60
C SER A 64 -5.86 -11.77 0.50
N GLY A 65 -6.88 -11.94 1.34
CA GLY A 65 -6.85 -12.88 2.47
C GLY A 65 -6.06 -12.42 3.70
N LEU A 66 -5.42 -11.24 3.67
CA LEU A 66 -4.55 -10.73 4.75
C LEU A 66 -5.14 -9.48 5.44
N GLY A 67 -6.44 -9.23 5.23
CA GLY A 67 -7.16 -8.10 5.85
C GLY A 67 -7.23 -8.19 7.38
N SER A 68 -7.12 -9.39 7.95
CA SER A 68 -7.09 -9.63 9.40
C SER A 68 -5.88 -9.02 10.10
N LEU A 69 -4.81 -8.67 9.38
CA LEU A 69 -3.69 -7.91 9.95
C LEU A 69 -4.12 -6.55 10.49
N ALA A 70 -5.12 -5.91 9.87
CA ALA A 70 -5.67 -4.65 10.38
C ALA A 70 -6.46 -4.86 11.68
N ASP A 71 -7.04 -6.03 11.87
CA ASP A 71 -7.88 -6.38 13.03
C ASP A 71 -7.03 -6.63 14.29
N CYS A 72 -5.71 -6.80 14.13
CA CYS A 72 -4.75 -6.89 15.23
C CYS A 72 -4.39 -5.52 15.84
N LEU A 73 -4.83 -4.41 15.25
CA LEU A 73 -4.55 -3.08 15.79
C LEU A 73 -5.36 -2.82 17.07
N THR A 74 -4.69 -2.33 18.10
CA THR A 74 -5.37 -1.84 19.30
C THR A 74 -5.81 -0.38 19.11
N ASN A 75 -6.93 -0.02 19.75
CA ASN A 75 -7.60 1.28 19.64
C ASN A 75 -7.86 1.72 18.18
N PRO A 76 -8.54 0.89 17.36
CA PRO A 76 -8.69 1.16 15.95
C PRO A 76 -9.61 2.36 15.68
N ILE A 77 -9.19 3.20 14.73
CA ILE A 77 -9.99 4.23 14.07
C ILE A 77 -10.13 3.81 12.61
N VAL A 78 -11.35 3.46 12.21
CA VAL A 78 -11.65 2.96 10.86
C VAL A 78 -12.22 4.10 10.01
N VAL A 79 -11.56 4.39 8.89
CA VAL A 79 -11.98 5.41 7.92
C VAL A 79 -12.22 4.76 6.57
N SER A 80 -13.50 4.66 6.16
CA SER A 80 -13.88 4.08 4.86
C SER A 80 -13.35 4.90 3.69
N TYR A 81 -12.89 4.25 2.63
CA TYR A 81 -12.40 4.91 1.42
C TYR A 81 -13.43 5.84 0.77
N ASP A 82 -14.73 5.52 0.89
CA ASP A 82 -15.81 6.29 0.26
C ASP A 82 -16.04 7.68 0.85
N ILE A 83 -15.51 7.94 2.05
CA ILE A 83 -15.60 9.26 2.70
C ILE A 83 -14.29 10.04 2.62
N ILE A 84 -13.20 9.41 2.17
CA ILE A 84 -11.89 10.06 2.07
C ILE A 84 -11.85 10.84 0.75
N PRO A 85 -11.61 12.17 0.78
CA PRO A 85 -11.50 12.97 -0.44
C PRO A 85 -10.45 12.41 -1.39
N HIS A 86 -10.77 12.41 -2.69
CA HIS A 86 -9.90 11.97 -3.80
C HIS A 86 -9.50 10.48 -3.80
N PHE A 87 -9.91 9.70 -2.79
CA PHE A 87 -9.48 8.32 -2.63
C PHE A 87 -10.15 7.39 -3.66
N PRO A 88 -9.44 6.35 -4.16
CA PRO A 88 -10.05 5.39 -5.07
C PRO A 88 -11.08 4.51 -4.34
N ARG A 89 -12.05 3.97 -5.09
CA ARG A 89 -13.02 2.98 -4.56
C ARG A 89 -12.53 1.56 -4.80
N SER A 90 -12.68 0.68 -3.82
CA SER A 90 -12.32 -0.73 -4.02
C SER A 90 -13.50 -1.48 -4.63
N THR A 91 -13.27 -2.24 -5.71
CA THR A 91 -14.34 -2.99 -6.41
C THR A 91 -14.20 -4.51 -6.28
N VAL A 92 -13.08 -4.99 -5.74
CA VAL A 92 -12.77 -6.43 -5.57
C VAL A 92 -13.44 -7.00 -4.33
N LYS A 93 -14.09 -8.17 -4.48
CA LYS A 93 -14.71 -8.90 -3.37
C LYS A 93 -13.65 -9.28 -2.32
N GLY A 94 -13.95 -8.99 -1.05
CA GLY A 94 -13.04 -9.25 0.08
C GLY A 94 -12.17 -8.04 0.48
N HIS A 95 -12.23 -6.93 -0.27
CA HIS A 95 -11.60 -5.69 0.12
C HIS A 95 -12.61 -4.82 0.86
N ALA A 96 -12.47 -4.72 2.19
CA ALA A 96 -13.38 -3.94 3.03
C ALA A 96 -13.39 -2.45 2.67
N GLY A 97 -12.30 -1.95 2.09
CA GLY A 97 -12.22 -0.59 1.56
C GLY A 97 -12.08 0.45 2.67
N ALA A 98 -11.11 0.30 3.56
CA ALA A 98 -10.89 1.22 4.67
C ALA A 98 -9.40 1.40 5.02
N LEU A 99 -9.06 2.60 5.50
CA LEU A 99 -7.85 2.84 6.27
C LEU A 99 -8.18 2.57 7.74
N VAL A 100 -7.38 1.72 8.38
CA VAL A 100 -7.51 1.39 9.81
C VAL A 100 -6.27 1.93 10.51
N PHE A 101 -6.46 2.92 11.37
CA PHE A 101 -5.39 3.49 12.19
C PHE A 101 -5.45 2.88 13.59
N GLY A 102 -4.32 2.62 14.21
CA GLY A 102 -4.27 2.13 15.58
C GLY A 102 -2.84 1.87 16.02
N TYR A 103 -2.67 0.95 16.96
CA TYR A 103 -1.35 0.57 17.46
C TYR A 103 -1.09 -0.92 17.25
N MET A 104 0.03 -1.24 16.60
CA MET A 104 0.51 -2.61 16.47
C MET A 104 1.63 -2.80 17.50
N SER A 105 1.38 -3.57 18.56
CA SER A 105 2.34 -3.75 19.66
C SER A 105 2.87 -2.40 20.22
N GLY A 106 1.99 -1.41 20.34
CA GLY A 106 2.33 -0.05 20.82
C GLY A 106 2.87 0.91 19.75
N VAL A 107 3.11 0.46 18.52
CA VAL A 107 3.62 1.30 17.42
C VAL A 107 2.46 1.93 16.63
N PRO A 108 2.40 3.27 16.49
CA PRO A 108 1.38 3.93 15.67
C PRO A 108 1.42 3.45 14.21
N THR A 109 0.33 2.83 13.77
CA THR A 109 0.27 2.12 12.49
C THR A 109 -1.00 2.50 11.72
N VAL A 110 -0.88 2.58 10.39
CA VAL A 110 -2.01 2.66 9.47
C VAL A 110 -2.03 1.44 8.54
N CYS A 111 -3.15 0.75 8.49
CA CYS A 111 -3.38 -0.41 7.63
C CYS A 111 -4.37 -0.06 6.51
N MET A 112 -4.06 -0.43 5.27
CA MET A 112 -5.00 -0.45 4.16
C MET A 112 -5.70 -1.81 4.11
N LYS A 113 -6.96 -1.87 4.54
CA LYS A 113 -7.81 -3.06 4.46
C LYS A 113 -8.46 -3.14 3.08
N GLY A 114 -7.71 -3.73 2.15
CA GLY A 114 -8.02 -3.74 0.73
C GLY A 114 -7.20 -2.69 -0.02
N ARG A 115 -6.76 -3.05 -1.21
CA ARG A 115 -5.97 -2.21 -2.13
C ARG A 115 -6.70 -2.04 -3.46
N PHE A 116 -6.07 -1.27 -4.35
CA PHE A 116 -6.55 -1.04 -5.71
C PHE A 116 -5.62 -1.70 -6.70
N HIS A 117 -6.20 -2.36 -7.70
CA HIS A 117 -5.45 -3.09 -8.70
C HIS A 117 -5.55 -2.46 -10.08
N TYR A 118 -4.49 -2.65 -10.87
CA TYR A 118 -4.45 -2.18 -12.25
C TYR A 118 -5.54 -2.84 -13.11
N TYR A 119 -5.79 -4.15 -12.92
CA TYR A 119 -6.84 -4.87 -13.64
C TYR A 119 -8.27 -4.39 -13.29
N GLU A 120 -8.48 -3.60 -12.22
CA GLU A 120 -9.76 -2.95 -11.93
C GLU A 120 -10.02 -1.73 -12.86
N GLY A 121 -9.07 -1.42 -13.75
CA GLY A 121 -9.12 -0.27 -14.65
C GLY A 121 -8.48 1.00 -14.08
N TYR A 122 -7.88 0.92 -12.89
CA TYR A 122 -7.18 2.06 -12.31
C TYR A 122 -5.77 2.22 -12.92
N PRO A 123 -5.35 3.45 -13.28
CA PRO A 123 -3.96 3.67 -13.65
C PRO A 123 -3.04 3.48 -12.45
N LEU A 124 -1.79 3.05 -12.68
CA LEU A 124 -0.85 2.70 -11.60
C LEU A 124 -0.61 3.85 -10.61
N TRP A 125 -0.59 5.10 -11.08
CA TRP A 125 -0.45 6.25 -10.19
C TRP A 125 -1.58 6.31 -9.16
N LYS A 126 -2.81 5.92 -9.53
CA LYS A 126 -3.98 5.91 -8.65
C LYS A 126 -3.93 4.74 -7.67
N CYS A 127 -3.45 3.57 -8.11
CA CYS A 127 -3.17 2.45 -7.21
C CYS A 127 -2.12 2.79 -6.14
N CYS A 128 -1.09 3.54 -6.51
CA CYS A 128 0.01 3.94 -5.62
C CYS A 128 -0.27 5.23 -4.82
N MET A 129 -1.36 5.94 -5.10
CA MET A 129 -1.72 7.21 -4.44
C MET A 129 -1.76 7.13 -2.90
N PRO A 130 -2.32 6.07 -2.28
CA PRO A 130 -2.35 5.93 -0.82
C PRO A 130 -0.97 5.96 -0.16
N ILE A 131 0.08 5.57 -0.88
CA ILE A 131 1.45 5.54 -0.34
C ILE A 131 2.01 6.95 -0.19
N ARG A 132 1.68 7.86 -1.13
CA ARG A 132 2.02 9.27 -0.98
C ARG A 132 1.25 9.91 0.17
N ILE A 133 -0.01 9.51 0.40
CA ILE A 133 -0.77 9.94 1.56
C ILE A 133 -0.15 9.44 2.87
N MET A 134 0.20 8.14 2.95
CA MET A 134 0.90 7.57 4.11
C MET A 134 2.20 8.34 4.40
N LYS A 135 2.98 8.67 3.36
CA LYS A 135 4.19 9.48 3.51
C LYS A 135 3.90 10.86 4.10
N LEU A 136 2.89 11.56 3.60
CA LEU A 136 2.49 12.89 4.08
C LEU A 136 1.85 12.85 5.48
N LEU A 137 1.27 11.72 5.88
CA LEU A 137 0.80 11.49 7.24
C LEU A 137 1.95 11.31 8.24
N GLY A 138 3.12 10.86 7.78
CA GLY A 138 4.31 10.68 8.61
C GLY A 138 4.93 9.28 8.55
N VAL A 139 4.36 8.36 7.77
CA VAL A 139 4.88 6.99 7.64
C VAL A 139 6.30 7.00 7.10
N THR A 140 7.18 6.26 7.78
CA THR A 140 8.59 6.08 7.43
C THR A 140 8.88 4.65 6.95
N HIS A 141 8.07 3.68 7.37
CA HIS A 141 8.21 2.27 7.02
C HIS A 141 6.93 1.73 6.38
N LEU A 142 7.06 1.09 5.22
CA LEU A 142 5.92 0.51 4.50
C LEU A 142 6.09 -1.01 4.37
N PHE A 143 5.15 -1.76 4.92
CA PHE A 143 5.05 -3.21 4.74
C PHE A 143 3.93 -3.50 3.74
N ILE A 144 4.23 -4.29 2.72
CA ILE A 144 3.27 -4.63 1.68
C ILE A 144 3.13 -6.14 1.67
N THR A 145 1.91 -6.63 1.89
CA THR A 145 1.60 -8.05 1.79
C THR A 145 0.79 -8.32 0.53
N ASN A 146 0.89 -9.51 -0.03
CA ASN A 146 0.08 -9.96 -1.17
C ASN A 146 0.02 -11.49 -1.18
N ALA A 147 -0.96 -12.03 -1.91
CA ALA A 147 -0.96 -13.43 -2.29
C ALA A 147 -0.30 -13.56 -3.66
N ALA A 148 0.53 -14.57 -3.86
CA ALA A 148 1.28 -14.80 -5.08
C ALA A 148 1.26 -16.27 -5.49
N GLY A 149 1.42 -16.53 -6.79
CA GLY A 149 1.72 -17.86 -7.30
C GLY A 149 3.21 -18.16 -7.19
N GLY A 150 3.57 -19.30 -6.61
CA GLY A 150 4.97 -19.74 -6.51
C GLY A 150 5.49 -20.31 -7.83
N LEU A 151 6.62 -19.79 -8.32
CA LEU A 151 7.35 -20.29 -9.48
C LEU A 151 8.55 -21.17 -9.08
N ASN A 152 9.10 -20.88 -7.90
CA ASN A 152 10.14 -21.68 -7.29
C ASN A 152 9.55 -23.03 -6.81
N PRO A 153 10.06 -24.18 -7.29
CA PRO A 153 9.49 -25.49 -6.97
C PRO A 153 9.67 -25.89 -5.50
N ASP A 154 10.54 -25.21 -4.76
CA ASP A 154 10.76 -25.46 -3.33
C ASP A 154 9.67 -24.80 -2.46
N PHE A 155 8.87 -23.89 -3.03
CA PHE A 155 7.78 -23.22 -2.31
C PHE A 155 6.55 -24.11 -2.23
N LYS A 156 5.85 -24.02 -1.10
CA LYS A 156 4.58 -24.70 -0.83
C LYS A 156 3.48 -23.68 -0.59
N VAL A 157 2.23 -24.12 -0.80
CA VAL A 157 1.06 -23.31 -0.43
C VAL A 157 1.11 -23.02 1.06
N GLY A 158 0.98 -21.74 1.43
CA GLY A 158 1.05 -21.27 2.81
C GLY A 158 2.42 -20.76 3.24
N ASP A 159 3.47 -20.98 2.44
CA ASP A 159 4.78 -20.39 2.72
C ASP A 159 4.76 -18.86 2.60
N ILE A 160 5.67 -18.21 3.32
CA ILE A 160 5.88 -16.76 3.27
C ILE A 160 7.21 -16.49 2.55
N MET A 161 7.18 -15.66 1.51
CA MET A 161 8.39 -15.20 0.83
C MET A 161 8.64 -13.73 1.15
N PHE A 162 9.78 -13.42 1.76
CA PHE A 162 10.28 -12.05 1.82
C PHE A 162 10.78 -11.64 0.43
N VAL A 163 10.22 -10.55 -0.06
CA VAL A 163 10.62 -9.98 -1.35
C VAL A 163 11.99 -9.31 -1.19
N ARG A 164 12.99 -9.86 -1.87
CA ARG A 164 14.32 -9.24 -1.95
C ARG A 164 14.50 -8.29 -3.11
N ASP A 165 13.84 -8.59 -4.22
CA ASP A 165 13.91 -7.82 -5.44
C ASP A 165 12.69 -8.08 -6.31
N HIS A 166 12.60 -7.37 -7.44
CA HIS A 166 11.49 -7.54 -8.35
C HIS A 166 11.86 -7.33 -9.82
N ILE A 167 11.07 -7.96 -10.70
CA ILE A 167 11.10 -7.69 -12.14
C ILE A 167 9.83 -6.91 -12.50
N ASN A 168 9.98 -5.64 -12.86
CA ASN A 168 8.87 -4.77 -13.22
C ASN A 168 8.56 -4.81 -14.73
N LEU A 169 7.91 -5.89 -15.18
CA LEU A 169 7.55 -6.07 -16.60
C LEU A 169 6.65 -4.94 -17.13
N MET A 170 5.70 -4.47 -16.32
CA MET A 170 4.85 -3.32 -16.67
C MET A 170 5.68 -2.04 -16.90
N GLY A 171 6.67 -1.81 -16.04
CA GLY A 171 7.58 -0.68 -16.14
C GLY A 171 8.45 -0.71 -17.39
N PHE A 172 8.92 -1.89 -17.82
CA PHE A 172 9.66 -2.03 -19.08
C PHE A 172 8.83 -1.63 -20.31
N ALA A 173 7.52 -1.88 -20.28
CA ALA A 173 6.59 -1.42 -21.31
C ALA A 173 6.14 0.06 -21.14
N GLY A 174 6.73 0.80 -20.20
CA GLY A 174 6.43 2.21 -19.96
C GLY A 174 5.24 2.48 -19.03
N ASN A 175 4.52 1.44 -18.59
CA ASN A 175 3.45 1.58 -17.60
C ASN A 175 4.06 1.60 -16.18
N ASN A 176 4.36 2.81 -15.70
CA ASN A 176 5.02 3.04 -14.42
C ASN A 176 4.28 4.14 -13.63
N PRO A 177 4.07 4.03 -12.30
CA PRO A 177 3.39 5.05 -11.51
C PRO A 177 4.11 6.40 -11.47
N LEU A 178 5.39 6.46 -11.85
CA LEU A 178 6.21 7.67 -11.93
C LEU A 178 6.23 8.32 -13.33
N GLN A 179 5.55 7.73 -14.32
CA GLN A 179 5.42 8.31 -15.67
C GLN A 179 4.81 9.72 -15.57
N GLY A 180 5.20 10.68 -16.41
CA GLY A 180 4.68 12.07 -16.46
C GLY A 180 5.56 13.07 -15.67
N PRO A 181 5.06 14.28 -15.32
CA PRO A 181 5.84 15.28 -14.57
C PRO A 181 6.27 14.78 -13.18
N ASN A 182 7.46 15.20 -12.73
CA ASN A 182 7.97 14.90 -11.38
C ASN A 182 7.66 16.05 -10.42
N ASP A 183 7.23 15.72 -9.23
CA ASP A 183 7.11 16.67 -8.13
C ASP A 183 8.25 16.40 -7.13
N GLU A 184 9.21 17.31 -7.07
CA GLU A 184 10.43 17.16 -6.26
C GLU A 184 10.15 17.10 -4.76
N ARG A 185 8.96 17.52 -4.31
CA ARG A 185 8.53 17.41 -2.91
C ARG A 185 8.38 15.95 -2.46
N PHE A 186 8.15 15.01 -3.38
CA PHE A 186 8.08 13.57 -3.07
C PHE A 186 9.42 12.86 -3.22
N GLY A 187 10.27 13.30 -4.15
CA GLY A 187 11.55 12.65 -4.41
C GLY A 187 12.17 13.02 -5.76
N PRO A 188 13.34 12.43 -6.07
CA PRO A 188 14.09 12.74 -7.27
C PRO A 188 13.39 12.21 -8.52
N ARG A 189 13.67 12.84 -9.67
CA ARG A 189 13.15 12.42 -10.98
C ARG A 189 13.49 10.97 -11.34
N PHE A 190 14.69 10.52 -10.97
CA PHE A 190 15.22 9.21 -11.30
C PHE A 190 15.64 8.46 -10.02
N PRO A 191 14.70 7.84 -9.29
CA PRO A 191 15.02 7.13 -8.07
C PRO A 191 15.77 5.81 -8.35
N PRO A 192 16.88 5.52 -7.65
CA PRO A 192 17.52 4.21 -7.74
C PRO A 192 16.69 3.14 -7.00
N MET A 193 16.58 1.94 -7.58
CA MET A 193 15.77 0.83 -7.06
C MET A 193 16.60 -0.31 -6.43
N ASN A 194 17.93 -0.25 -6.48
CA ASN A 194 18.84 -1.28 -5.96
C ASN A 194 18.70 -1.55 -4.44
N GLN A 195 18.10 -0.63 -3.69
CA GLN A 195 17.82 -0.76 -2.26
C GLN A 195 16.34 -0.55 -1.93
N ALA A 196 15.44 -0.82 -2.88
CA ALA A 196 14.00 -0.67 -2.66
C ALA A 196 13.48 -1.55 -1.51
N TYR A 197 14.06 -2.75 -1.35
CA TYR A 197 13.77 -3.65 -0.22
C TYR A 197 14.90 -3.57 0.79
N ASN A 198 14.56 -3.17 2.02
CA ASN A 198 15.55 -2.98 3.08
C ASN A 198 16.09 -4.33 3.57
N ARG A 199 17.39 -4.56 3.35
CA ARG A 199 18.06 -5.83 3.67
C ARG A 199 18.17 -6.11 5.15
N ASP A 200 18.26 -5.08 5.98
CA ASP A 200 18.35 -5.25 7.43
C ASP A 200 16.99 -5.58 8.03
N ILE A 201 15.90 -5.03 7.48
CA ILE A 201 14.53 -5.44 7.82
C ILE A 201 14.27 -6.90 7.42
N ILE A 202 14.68 -7.32 6.21
CA ILE A 202 14.55 -8.72 5.79
C ILE A 202 15.32 -9.65 6.71
N LYS A 203 16.59 -9.35 7.03
CA LYS A 203 17.39 -10.15 7.97
C LYS A 203 16.73 -10.24 9.35
N LEU A 204 16.20 -9.14 9.85
CA LEU A 204 15.48 -9.11 11.12
C LEU A 204 14.22 -9.97 11.07
N ALA A 205 13.42 -9.85 10.01
CA ALA A 205 12.21 -10.64 9.82
C ALA A 205 12.52 -12.15 9.72
N THR A 206 13.58 -12.53 9.01
CA THR A 206 14.06 -13.93 8.95
C THR A 206 14.50 -14.44 10.32
N LYS A 207 15.17 -13.61 11.12
CA LYS A 207 15.53 -13.97 12.51
C LYS A 207 14.27 -14.20 13.36
N VAL A 208 13.33 -13.26 13.35
CA VAL A 208 12.06 -13.36 14.08
C VAL A 208 11.30 -14.61 13.67
N ALA A 209 11.24 -14.91 12.37
CA ALA A 209 10.52 -16.07 11.88
C ALA A 209 11.10 -17.40 12.39
N LYS A 210 12.44 -17.49 12.52
CA LYS A 210 13.10 -18.64 13.16
C LYS A 210 12.77 -18.73 14.64
N GLU A 211 12.79 -17.60 15.36
CA GLU A 211 12.48 -17.54 16.80
C GLU A 211 11.06 -17.99 17.12
N ILE A 212 10.10 -17.73 16.23
CA ILE A 212 8.69 -18.16 16.38
C ILE A 212 8.39 -19.53 15.75
N GLY A 213 9.41 -20.26 15.28
CA GLY A 213 9.26 -21.60 14.72
C GLY A 213 8.69 -21.67 13.30
N LEU A 214 8.69 -20.57 12.54
CA LEU A 214 8.27 -20.52 11.14
C LEU A 214 9.45 -20.58 10.14
N GLY A 215 10.67 -20.81 10.62
CA GLY A 215 11.89 -20.74 9.80
C GLY A 215 11.88 -21.61 8.54
N ASP A 216 11.26 -22.79 8.60
CA ASP A 216 11.21 -23.74 7.48
C ASP A 216 10.20 -23.36 6.37
N ASN A 217 9.30 -22.41 6.66
CA ASN A 217 8.27 -21.92 5.74
C ASN A 217 8.58 -20.52 5.19
N ILE A 218 9.80 -20.03 5.43
CA ILE A 218 10.22 -18.67 5.10
C ILE A 218 11.26 -18.73 3.99
N HIS A 219 10.94 -18.03 2.90
CA HIS A 219 11.81 -17.91 1.74
C HIS A 219 12.22 -16.46 1.50
N GLU A 220 13.27 -16.27 0.70
CA GLU A 220 13.65 -14.96 0.17
C GLU A 220 13.77 -15.06 -1.36
N GLY A 221 13.03 -14.23 -2.10
CA GLY A 221 12.96 -14.37 -3.55
C GLY A 221 12.62 -13.10 -4.32
N ILE A 222 12.68 -13.22 -5.65
CA ILE A 222 12.37 -12.18 -6.62
C ILE A 222 10.91 -12.34 -7.04
N TYR A 223 10.11 -11.28 -6.91
CA TYR A 223 8.73 -11.32 -7.42
C TYR A 223 8.57 -10.54 -8.73
N THR A 224 7.57 -10.89 -9.52
CA THR A 224 7.19 -10.09 -10.68
C THR A 224 5.71 -9.77 -10.66
N CYS A 225 5.37 -8.60 -11.19
CA CYS A 225 3.99 -8.16 -11.34
C CYS A 225 3.55 -8.24 -12.80
N LEU A 226 2.37 -8.82 -13.00
CA LEU A 226 1.64 -8.82 -14.27
C LEU A 226 0.39 -7.94 -14.23
N GLY A 227 -0.15 -7.65 -15.41
CA GLY A 227 -1.36 -6.86 -15.58
C GLY A 227 -2.63 -7.56 -15.06
N GLY A 228 -2.76 -8.87 -15.23
CA GLY A 228 -3.99 -9.62 -14.94
C GLY A 228 -5.17 -9.25 -15.87
N PRO A 229 -6.41 -9.71 -15.60
CA PRO A 229 -6.84 -10.48 -14.42
C PRO A 229 -6.78 -12.00 -14.59
N ASN A 230 -6.54 -12.53 -15.80
CA ASN A 230 -6.36 -13.96 -15.98
C ASN A 230 -5.07 -14.43 -15.30
N PHE A 231 -5.08 -15.67 -14.80
CA PHE A 231 -3.85 -16.34 -14.37
C PHE A 231 -2.97 -16.69 -15.57
N GLU A 232 -1.72 -16.96 -15.27
CA GLU A 232 -0.68 -17.23 -16.25
C GLU A 232 -0.87 -18.60 -16.93
N THR A 233 -0.53 -18.65 -18.21
CA THR A 233 -0.39 -19.90 -18.96
C THR A 233 0.89 -20.64 -18.56
N VAL A 234 0.96 -21.94 -18.89
CA VAL A 234 2.17 -22.75 -18.64
C VAL A 234 3.42 -22.16 -19.31
N ALA A 235 3.28 -21.59 -20.51
CA ALA A 235 4.41 -20.99 -21.23
C ALA A 235 4.91 -19.71 -20.54
N GLU A 236 3.99 -18.87 -20.06
CA GLU A 236 4.33 -17.65 -19.32
C GLU A 236 5.02 -18.00 -17.99
N LEU A 237 4.51 -18.97 -17.23
CA LEU A 237 5.15 -19.42 -15.98
C LEU A 237 6.59 -19.91 -16.22
N LYS A 238 6.81 -20.70 -17.29
CA LYS A 238 8.16 -21.15 -17.68
C LYS A 238 9.07 -19.98 -18.04
N MET A 239 8.56 -19.00 -18.79
CA MET A 239 9.30 -17.79 -19.14
C MET A 239 9.69 -17.00 -17.89
N LEU A 240 8.75 -16.72 -16.98
CA LEU A 240 9.01 -15.95 -15.76
C LEU A 240 10.04 -16.63 -14.86
N LYS A 241 9.95 -17.95 -14.72
CA LYS A 241 10.94 -18.76 -14.00
C LYS A 241 12.32 -18.66 -14.65
N MET A 242 12.41 -18.73 -15.98
CA MET A 242 13.67 -18.58 -16.72
C MET A 242 14.28 -17.19 -16.56
N LEU A 243 13.46 -16.14 -16.39
CA LEU A 243 13.90 -14.78 -16.08
C LEU A 243 14.33 -14.60 -14.61
N GLY A 244 14.20 -15.63 -13.77
CA GLY A 244 14.63 -15.62 -12.38
C GLY A 244 13.58 -15.14 -11.38
N ALA A 245 12.30 -15.09 -11.74
CA ALA A 245 11.23 -14.83 -10.78
C ALA A 245 10.92 -16.08 -9.94
N ASP A 246 10.82 -15.90 -8.63
CA ASP A 246 10.43 -16.93 -7.65
C ASP A 246 8.91 -16.92 -7.37
N ALA A 247 8.26 -15.77 -7.53
CA ALA A 247 6.82 -15.61 -7.34
C ALA A 247 6.21 -14.62 -8.35
N VAL A 248 4.93 -14.83 -8.69
CA VAL A 248 4.17 -13.97 -9.60
C VAL A 248 2.89 -13.46 -8.94
N VAL A 249 2.58 -12.18 -9.15
CA VAL A 249 1.37 -11.52 -8.64
C VAL A 249 0.73 -10.67 -9.72
N SER A 250 -0.61 -10.56 -9.68
CA SER A 250 -1.36 -9.62 -10.53
C SER A 250 -1.56 -8.26 -9.86
N LEU A 251 -0.48 -7.67 -9.31
CA LEU A 251 -0.46 -6.28 -8.86
C LEU A 251 0.95 -5.73 -8.57
N LEU A 252 1.18 -4.51 -9.03
CA LEU A 252 2.37 -3.75 -8.72
C LEU A 252 2.09 -2.82 -7.55
N ILE A 253 2.91 -2.89 -6.49
CA ILE A 253 3.15 -1.72 -5.65
C ILE A 253 4.65 -1.42 -5.71
N ASN A 254 5.06 -0.82 -6.83
CA ASN A 254 6.33 -0.09 -6.92
C ASN A 254 6.02 1.39 -6.70
N ALA A 255 5.78 1.76 -5.45
CA ALA A 255 5.89 3.14 -5.00
C ALA A 255 7.12 3.34 -4.10
N LEU A 256 8.05 2.38 -4.10
CA LEU A 256 9.30 2.44 -3.34
C LEU A 256 10.29 3.39 -4.02
N SER A 257 9.93 4.65 -4.18
CA SER A 257 10.92 5.72 -4.28
C SER A 257 11.50 5.89 -2.88
N ASN A 258 12.81 5.69 -2.71
CA ASN A 258 13.56 5.97 -1.48
C ASN A 258 12.99 7.19 -0.72
N MET A 259 12.14 6.93 0.28
CA MET A 259 11.36 7.95 0.99
C MET A 259 12.18 8.63 2.07
N LYS A 260 13.40 9.10 1.76
CA LYS A 260 14.11 10.02 2.66
C LYS A 260 13.42 11.38 2.56
N LEU A 261 12.89 11.88 3.67
CA LEU A 261 12.53 13.30 3.76
C LEU A 261 13.80 14.11 3.46
N PRO A 262 13.70 15.26 2.78
CA PRO A 262 14.80 16.21 2.80
C PRO A 262 15.12 16.48 4.28
N GLN A 263 16.34 16.14 4.70
CA GLN A 263 16.85 16.65 5.97
C GLN A 263 16.77 18.17 5.84
N ASN A 264 15.97 18.79 6.71
CA ASN A 264 16.00 20.24 6.88
C ASN A 264 17.46 20.63 6.95
N GLN A 265 17.89 21.50 6.03
CA GLN A 265 19.13 22.23 6.17
C GLN A 265 19.00 23.03 7.47
N VAL A 266 19.44 22.44 8.57
CA VAL A 266 19.79 23.17 9.77
C VAL A 266 20.95 24.03 9.35
N THR A 267 20.62 25.30 9.04
CA THR A 267 21.57 26.37 8.82
C THR A 267 22.59 26.32 9.95
N LYS A 268 23.84 26.00 9.59
CA LYS A 268 24.99 26.32 10.43
C LYS A 268 24.99 27.84 10.64
N LYS A 269 24.81 28.26 11.88
CA LYS A 269 25.52 29.41 12.44
C LYS A 269 26.42 28.88 13.54
#